data_AF-A0A0X3VF22-F1
#
_entry.id   AF-A0A0X3VF22-F1
#
_cell.length_a   1.000
_cell.length_b   1.000
_cell.length_c   1.000
_cell.angle_alpha   90.00
_cell.angle_beta   90.00
_cell.angle_gamma   90.00
#
_symmetry.space_group_name_H-M   'P 1'
#
loop_
_entity.id
_entity.type
_entity.pdbx_description
1 polymer ?
#
loop_
_entity_poly.entity_id
_entity_poly.type
_entity_poly.pdbx_seq_one_letter_code
_entity_poly.pdbx_strand_id
1 'polypeptide(L)'
;MADIAATALRLGRPTTSGPVDVADVWINGDIGFVLLLHRRHDGLPAEELYYSLRAEDGTWERPDHLSGGLIGLEVSDRSAVAEALAGAPMAVVTESESLVHTGRGRSGDRDEEEDEGELVHFWELLVTEEADLLEIEHMPQDHPAQTPPPSLRREVTGRPLMLVALLPGERVRVHAMRREGTSLIRLDGALDLHSPGE
;
A
#
# COMPACT_ATOMS: atom_id res chain seq x y z
N MET A 1 -7.51 -6.99 11.12
CA MET A 1 -6.35 -7.11 10.22
C MET A 1 -6.13 -8.53 9.67
N ALA A 2 -6.59 -9.61 10.32
CA ALA A 2 -6.19 -10.98 9.94
C ALA A 2 -6.96 -11.63 8.76
N ASP A 3 -8.16 -11.16 8.38
CA ASP A 3 -9.03 -11.95 7.49
C ASP A 3 -8.72 -11.77 5.98
N ILE A 4 -8.56 -10.52 5.53
CA ILE A 4 -8.22 -10.20 4.13
C ILE A 4 -6.86 -10.78 3.74
N ALA A 5 -5.83 -10.61 4.58
CA ALA A 5 -4.48 -11.09 4.32
C ALA A 5 -4.40 -12.63 4.33
N ALA A 6 -5.08 -13.29 5.26
CA ALA A 6 -5.17 -14.76 5.28
C ALA A 6 -5.90 -15.30 4.04
N THR A 7 -6.92 -14.59 3.55
CA THR A 7 -7.62 -14.98 2.32
C THR A 7 -6.76 -14.73 1.09
N ALA A 8 -6.08 -13.58 1.00
CA ALA A 8 -5.13 -13.29 -0.08
C ALA A 8 -4.01 -14.34 -0.15
N LEU A 9 -3.42 -14.74 0.99
CA LEU A 9 -2.43 -15.83 1.05
C LEU A 9 -2.96 -17.17 0.51
N ARG A 10 -4.24 -17.48 0.70
CA ARG A 10 -4.87 -18.71 0.17
C ARG A 10 -5.13 -18.63 -1.33
N LEU A 11 -5.39 -17.43 -1.85
CA LEU A 11 -5.77 -17.17 -3.24
C LEU A 11 -4.57 -16.98 -4.14
N GLY A 12 -3.57 -16.23 -3.67
CA GLY A 12 -2.32 -16.01 -4.36
C GLY A 12 -1.45 -17.25 -4.33
N ARG A 13 -2.01 -18.43 -4.62
CA ARG A 13 -1.30 -19.68 -4.95
C ARG A 13 -0.64 -19.47 -6.30
N PRO A 14 0.58 -18.94 -6.33
CA PRO A 14 1.23 -18.67 -7.58
C PRO A 14 1.84 -20.02 -8.03
N THR A 15 2.20 -20.17 -9.29
CA THR A 15 2.90 -21.36 -9.84
C THR A 15 4.35 -21.40 -9.34
N THR A 16 4.53 -21.35 -8.01
CA THR A 16 5.78 -21.02 -7.33
C THR A 16 6.29 -22.19 -6.52
N SER A 17 7.60 -22.20 -6.31
CA SER A 17 8.32 -23.25 -5.62
C SER A 17 8.59 -22.93 -4.14
N GLY A 18 8.03 -21.83 -3.60
CA GLY A 18 8.40 -21.29 -2.29
C GLY A 18 7.26 -20.70 -1.47
N PRO A 19 7.54 -20.29 -0.21
CA PRO A 19 6.56 -19.65 0.65
C PRO A 19 6.10 -18.30 0.08
N VAL A 20 4.83 -17.97 0.31
CA VAL A 20 4.23 -16.65 0.04
C VAL A 20 4.09 -15.93 1.37
N ASP A 21 4.42 -14.65 1.37
CA ASP A 21 4.59 -13.82 2.55
C ASP A 21 3.78 -12.52 2.41
N VAL A 22 3.10 -12.04 3.45
CA VAL A 22 2.40 -10.74 3.39
C VAL A 22 3.40 -9.63 3.66
N ALA A 23 3.77 -8.83 2.65
CA ALA A 23 4.61 -7.65 2.86
C ALA A 23 3.90 -6.63 3.72
N ASP A 24 2.71 -6.21 3.29
CA ASP A 24 1.96 -5.15 3.95
C ASP A 24 0.46 -5.24 3.66
N VAL A 25 -0.34 -4.57 4.49
CA VAL A 25 -1.79 -4.41 4.33
C VAL A 25 -2.16 -2.94 4.52
N TRP A 26 -2.68 -2.32 3.46
CA TRP A 26 -3.23 -0.96 3.51
C TRP A 26 -4.75 -1.03 3.68
N ILE A 27 -5.31 -0.27 4.61
CA ILE A 27 -6.77 -0.18 4.80
C ILE A 27 -7.16 1.29 4.81
N ASN A 28 -8.08 1.68 3.94
CA ASN A 28 -8.69 3.00 3.89
C ASN A 28 -10.21 2.85 3.92
N GLY A 29 -10.81 3.04 5.09
CA GLY A 29 -12.24 2.82 5.30
C GLY A 29 -12.63 1.36 5.04
N ASP A 30 -13.51 1.17 4.06
CA ASP A 30 -14.04 -0.13 3.65
C ASP A 30 -13.28 -0.75 2.47
N ILE A 31 -12.14 -0.19 2.09
CA ILE A 31 -11.28 -0.74 1.04
C ILE A 31 -9.96 -1.20 1.67
N GLY A 32 -9.53 -2.40 1.34
CA GLY A 32 -8.30 -3.00 1.83
C GLY A 32 -7.46 -3.51 0.68
N PHE A 33 -6.14 -3.31 0.77
CA PHE A 33 -5.16 -3.81 -0.18
C PHE A 33 -4.13 -4.66 0.54
N VAL A 34 -3.70 -5.74 -0.11
CA VAL A 34 -2.73 -6.69 0.43
C VAL A 34 -1.60 -6.85 -0.58
N LEU A 35 -0.38 -6.53 -0.15
CA LEU A 35 0.83 -6.78 -0.92
C LEU A 35 1.44 -8.11 -0.46
N LEU A 36 1.56 -9.06 -1.38
CA LEU A 36 2.20 -10.34 -1.14
C LEU A 36 3.58 -10.38 -1.82
N LEU A 37 4.51 -11.05 -1.16
CA LEU A 37 5.84 -11.37 -1.66
C LEU A 37 5.95 -12.87 -1.87
N HIS A 38 6.58 -13.26 -2.98
CA HIS A 38 6.87 -14.65 -3.25
C HIS A 38 8.12 -14.80 -4.10
N ARG A 39 8.54 -16.05 -4.31
CA ARG A 39 9.59 -16.38 -5.28
C ARG A 39 9.02 -17.12 -6.47
N ARG A 40 9.33 -16.60 -7.66
CA ARG A 40 9.02 -17.26 -8.93
C ARG A 40 9.80 -18.57 -9.07
N HIS A 41 9.42 -19.37 -10.07
CA HIS A 41 10.08 -20.64 -10.38
C HIS A 41 11.56 -20.48 -10.76
N ASP A 42 11.96 -19.31 -11.27
CA ASP A 42 13.34 -18.93 -11.59
C ASP A 42 14.13 -18.42 -10.36
N GLY A 43 13.49 -18.37 -9.19
CA GLY A 43 14.07 -17.95 -7.92
C GLY A 43 14.07 -16.43 -7.71
N LEU A 44 13.58 -15.63 -8.66
CA LEU A 44 13.51 -14.19 -8.53
C LEU A 44 12.36 -13.76 -7.59
N PRO A 45 12.57 -12.73 -6.77
CA PRO A 45 11.51 -12.17 -5.94
C PRO A 45 10.46 -11.46 -6.80
N ALA A 46 9.21 -11.61 -6.41
CA ALA A 46 8.06 -11.03 -7.09
C ALA A 46 7.00 -10.62 -6.08
N GLU A 47 6.19 -9.65 -6.48
CA GLU A 47 5.06 -9.14 -5.71
C GLU A 47 3.74 -9.46 -6.39
N GLU A 48 2.68 -9.53 -5.59
CA GLU A 48 1.31 -9.61 -6.06
C GLU A 48 0.44 -8.69 -5.20
N LEU A 49 -0.32 -7.82 -5.84
CA LEU A 49 -1.23 -6.89 -5.20
C LEU A 49 -2.67 -7.39 -5.32
N TYR A 50 -3.38 -7.39 -4.20
CA TYR A 50 -4.80 -7.73 -4.12
C TYR A 50 -5.58 -6.60 -3.48
N TYR A 51 -6.85 -6.48 -3.82
CA TYR A 51 -7.80 -5.62 -3.12
C TYR A 51 -9.02 -6.39 -2.66
N SER A 52 -9.72 -5.88 -1.65
CA SER A 52 -11.02 -6.38 -1.20
C SER A 52 -11.83 -5.23 -0.64
N LEU A 53 -13.14 -5.36 -0.75
CA LEU A 53 -14.10 -4.47 -0.11
C LEU A 53 -14.60 -5.08 1.19
N ARG A 54 -14.92 -4.23 2.15
CA ARG A 54 -15.61 -4.60 3.36
C ARG A 54 -17.11 -4.45 3.12
N ALA A 55 -17.83 -5.55 3.29
CA ALA A 55 -19.28 -5.59 3.24
C ALA A 55 -19.91 -4.84 4.43
N GLU A 56 -21.20 -4.52 4.34
CA GLU A 56 -21.93 -3.80 5.40
C GLU A 56 -21.93 -4.51 6.77
N ASP A 57 -21.79 -5.84 6.78
CA ASP A 57 -21.68 -6.64 7.99
C ASP A 57 -20.27 -6.60 8.63
N GLY A 58 -19.34 -5.84 8.02
CA GLY A 58 -17.97 -5.65 8.46
C GLY A 58 -17.00 -6.74 8.01
N THR A 59 -17.47 -7.76 7.29
CA THR A 59 -16.63 -8.83 6.74
C THR A 59 -15.91 -8.37 5.48
N TRP A 60 -14.72 -8.90 5.23
CA TRP A 60 -13.99 -8.65 4.00
C TRP A 60 -14.47 -9.62 2.93
N GLU A 61 -14.78 -9.09 1.75
CA GLU A 61 -15.09 -9.90 0.58
C GLU A 61 -13.86 -10.67 0.11
N ARG A 62 -14.08 -11.60 -0.81
CA ARG A 62 -12.98 -12.35 -1.43
C ARG A 62 -12.05 -11.35 -2.14
N PRO A 63 -10.73 -11.34 -1.82
CA PRO A 63 -9.81 -10.44 -2.51
C PRO A 63 -9.68 -10.78 -3.99
N ASP A 64 -9.68 -9.74 -4.81
CA ASP A 64 -9.41 -9.79 -6.23
C ASP A 64 -7.95 -9.39 -6.50
N HIS A 65 -7.35 -10.06 -7.48
CA HIS A 65 -5.99 -9.77 -7.92
C HIS A 65 -5.99 -8.51 -8.78
N LEU A 66 -5.06 -7.60 -8.50
CA LEU A 66 -4.88 -6.36 -9.27
C LEU A 66 -3.71 -6.47 -10.23
N SER A 67 -2.52 -6.70 -9.69
CA SER A 67 -1.27 -6.65 -10.43
C SER A 67 -0.22 -7.55 -9.79
N GLY A 68 0.83 -7.84 -10.56
CA GLY A 68 1.99 -8.61 -10.10
C GLY A 68 3.24 -8.17 -10.83
N GLY A 69 4.35 -8.12 -10.10
CA GLY A 69 5.59 -7.48 -10.54
C GLY A 69 6.83 -8.27 -10.13
N LEU A 70 7.95 -7.99 -10.80
CA LEU A 70 9.26 -8.41 -10.32
C LEU A 70 9.80 -7.35 -9.38
N ILE A 71 10.19 -7.75 -8.18
CA ILE A 71 10.94 -6.86 -7.31
C ILE A 71 12.39 -6.93 -7.77
N GLY A 72 12.93 -5.83 -8.28
CA GLY A 72 14.34 -5.74 -8.70
C GLY A 72 15.34 -5.85 -7.53
N LEU A 73 14.88 -6.21 -6.33
CA LEU A 73 15.57 -6.14 -5.05
C LEU A 73 15.21 -7.34 -4.17
N GLU A 74 16.20 -7.96 -3.55
CA GLU A 74 15.97 -9.00 -2.54
C GLU A 74 15.62 -8.35 -1.18
N VAL A 75 14.33 -8.15 -0.92
CA VAL A 75 13.83 -7.47 0.29
C VAL A 75 14.10 -8.24 1.59
N SER A 76 14.45 -9.53 1.51
CA SER A 76 14.89 -10.31 2.67
C SER A 76 16.38 -10.13 3.00
N ASP A 77 17.16 -9.56 2.08
CA ASP A 77 18.57 -9.25 2.27
C ASP A 77 18.73 -7.81 2.77
N ARG A 78 19.12 -7.66 4.05
CA ARG A 78 19.32 -6.35 4.67
C ARG A 78 20.40 -5.52 3.99
N SER A 79 21.43 -6.15 3.43
CA SER A 79 22.49 -5.42 2.72
C SER A 79 21.98 -4.85 1.41
N ALA A 80 21.17 -5.61 0.67
CA ALA A 80 20.51 -5.14 -0.54
C ALA A 80 19.54 -3.98 -0.23
N VAL A 81 18.74 -4.12 0.83
CA VAL A 81 17.83 -3.05 1.29
C VAL A 81 18.60 -1.78 1.67
N ALA A 82 19.68 -1.91 2.44
CA ALA A 82 20.51 -0.77 2.84
C ALA A 82 21.18 -0.08 1.63
N GLU A 83 21.62 -0.85 0.65
CA GLU A 83 22.17 -0.32 -0.62
C GLU A 83 21.11 0.45 -1.40
N ALA A 84 19.91 -0.12 -1.54
CA ALA A 84 18.80 0.51 -2.25
C ALA A 84 18.33 1.81 -1.57
N LEU A 85 18.34 1.86 -0.24
CA LEU A 85 18.02 3.08 0.52
C LEU A 85 19.12 4.15 0.42
N ALA A 86 20.37 3.76 0.17
CA ALA A 86 21.51 4.67 0.08
C ALA A 86 21.61 5.69 1.25
N GLY A 87 21.20 5.27 2.45
CA GLY A 87 21.17 6.10 3.66
C GLY A 87 19.93 6.99 3.83
N ALA A 88 18.99 7.00 2.89
CA ALA A 88 17.67 7.60 3.08
C ALA A 88 16.80 6.72 3.99
N PRO A 89 15.85 7.29 4.76
CA PRO A 89 14.97 6.46 5.58
C PRO A 89 13.90 5.75 4.77
N MET A 90 13.59 6.25 3.56
CA MET A 90 12.62 5.66 2.65
C MET A 90 13.00 5.89 1.20
N ALA A 91 12.55 5.00 0.32
CA ALA A 91 12.63 5.16 -1.12
C ALA A 91 11.43 4.50 -1.81
N VAL A 92 11.01 5.02 -2.97
CA VAL A 92 10.02 4.34 -3.82
C VAL A 92 10.73 3.23 -4.58
N VAL A 93 10.18 2.02 -4.51
CA VAL A 93 10.66 0.83 -5.24
C VAL A 93 9.89 0.66 -6.54
N THR A 94 8.56 0.69 -6.43
CA THR A 94 7.62 0.47 -7.53
C THR A 94 6.48 1.46 -7.42
N GLU A 95 5.98 1.83 -8.59
CA GLU A 95 4.80 2.66 -8.80
C GLU A 95 3.87 1.88 -9.75
N SER A 96 2.60 1.75 -9.41
CA SER A 96 1.62 1.07 -10.27
C SER A 96 0.23 1.65 -10.10
N GLU A 97 -0.65 1.34 -11.05
CA GLU A 97 -2.04 1.80 -11.07
C GLU A 97 -2.96 0.63 -11.38
N SER A 98 -4.16 0.63 -10.80
CA SER A 98 -5.19 -0.35 -11.15
C SER A 98 -6.59 0.22 -10.96
N LEU A 99 -7.51 -0.19 -11.84
CA LEU A 99 -8.93 0.12 -11.69
C LEU A 99 -9.51 -0.68 -10.52
N VAL A 100 -10.15 0.00 -9.58
CA VAL A 100 -10.74 -0.57 -8.37
C VAL A 100 -12.16 -0.05 -8.22
N HIS A 101 -13.11 -0.94 -7.97
CA HIS A 101 -14.46 -0.54 -7.61
C HIS A 101 -14.49 -0.07 -6.16
N THR A 102 -14.47 1.24 -5.93
CA THR A 102 -14.41 1.85 -4.58
C THR A 102 -15.79 1.94 -3.92
N GLY A 103 -16.86 1.77 -4.70
CA GLY A 103 -18.24 2.02 -4.28
C GLY A 103 -18.61 3.50 -4.16
N ARG A 104 -17.68 4.44 -4.42
CA ARG A 104 -17.91 5.90 -4.35
C ARG A 104 -18.54 6.47 -5.63
N GLY A 105 -19.48 5.75 -6.24
CA GLY A 105 -20.26 6.21 -7.41
C GLY A 105 -21.77 5.99 -7.28
N ARG A 106 -22.23 5.36 -6.20
CA ARG A 106 -23.64 4.90 -6.05
C ARG A 106 -24.65 5.98 -5.67
N SER A 107 -24.30 7.27 -5.72
CA SER A 107 -25.23 8.35 -5.34
C SER A 107 -26.10 8.80 -6.52
N GLY A 108 -27.22 8.11 -6.71
CA GLY A 108 -28.45 8.71 -7.24
C GLY A 108 -28.65 8.69 -8.75
N ASP A 109 -29.74 8.04 -9.16
CA ASP A 109 -30.56 8.30 -10.35
C ASP A 109 -29.83 8.66 -11.66
N ARG A 110 -29.30 7.65 -12.36
CA ARG A 110 -29.52 7.42 -13.81
C ARG A 110 -28.61 6.31 -14.31
N ASP A 111 -29.25 5.37 -15.01
CA ASP A 111 -28.69 4.40 -15.95
C ASP A 111 -27.58 3.48 -15.42
N GLU A 112 -27.75 2.19 -15.66
CA GLU A 112 -26.79 1.12 -15.36
C GLU A 112 -25.55 1.25 -16.27
N GLU A 113 -24.89 2.41 -16.28
CA GLU A 113 -23.54 2.54 -16.80
C GLU A 113 -22.65 1.76 -15.82
N GLU A 114 -21.97 0.74 -16.34
CA GLU A 114 -21.07 -0.13 -15.61
C GLU A 114 -20.12 0.76 -14.79
N ASP A 115 -20.07 0.57 -13.46
CA ASP A 115 -19.08 1.22 -12.60
C ASP A 115 -17.70 0.86 -13.15
N GLU A 116 -17.10 1.74 -13.95
CA GLU A 116 -15.82 1.48 -14.65
C GLU A 116 -14.65 1.34 -13.65
N GLY A 117 -14.90 1.59 -12.36
CA GLY A 117 -13.90 1.63 -11.30
C GLY A 117 -13.17 2.96 -11.28
N GLU A 118 -12.46 3.23 -10.18
CA GLU A 118 -11.56 4.37 -10.05
C GLU A 118 -10.12 3.90 -10.21
N LEU A 119 -9.29 4.73 -10.87
CA LEU A 119 -7.87 4.45 -11.00
C LEU A 119 -7.14 4.74 -9.68
N VAL A 120 -6.84 3.69 -8.93
CA VAL A 120 -6.10 3.79 -7.67
C VAL A 120 -4.61 3.67 -7.95
N HIS A 121 -3.84 4.56 -7.35
CA HIS A 121 -2.40 4.64 -7.52
C HIS A 121 -1.68 4.04 -6.31
N PHE A 122 -0.72 3.16 -6.57
CA PHE A 122 -0.01 2.38 -5.56
C PHE A 122 1.48 2.72 -5.55
N TRP A 123 1.97 3.07 -4.37
CA TRP A 123 3.37 3.31 -4.10
C TRP A 123 3.91 2.23 -3.17
N GLU A 124 4.94 1.54 -3.62
CA GLU A 124 5.66 0.57 -2.82
C GLU A 124 6.93 1.22 -2.28
N LEU A 125 6.99 1.35 -0.95
CA LEU A 125 8.04 2.06 -0.25
C LEU A 125 8.98 1.07 0.43
N LEU A 126 10.26 1.20 0.16
CA LEU A 126 11.30 0.65 1.01
C LEU A 126 11.49 1.57 2.21
N VAL A 127 11.61 1.00 3.41
CA VAL A 127 11.72 1.72 4.67
C VAL A 127 12.89 1.16 5.47
N THR A 128 13.68 2.06 6.06
CA THR A 128 14.81 1.70 6.92
C THR A 128 14.37 0.94 8.18
N GLU A 129 15.23 0.06 8.68
CA GLU A 129 15.01 -0.65 9.95
C GLU A 129 15.03 0.28 11.18
N GLU A 130 15.51 1.51 11.03
CA GLU A 130 15.47 2.53 12.08
C GLU A 130 14.08 3.16 12.29
N ALA A 131 13.17 3.00 11.32
CA ALA A 131 11.84 3.55 11.40
C ALA A 131 10.89 2.57 12.11
N ASP A 132 10.23 3.04 13.15
CA ASP A 132 9.20 2.28 13.87
C ASP A 132 7.82 2.48 13.26
N LEU A 133 7.57 3.64 12.63
CA LEU A 133 6.29 3.94 12.00
C LEU A 133 6.44 4.91 10.83
N LEU A 134 5.45 4.89 9.94
CA LEU A 134 5.21 5.91 8.94
C LEU A 134 4.10 6.84 9.42
N GLU A 135 4.32 8.15 9.35
CA GLU A 135 3.28 9.16 9.49
C GLU A 135 2.93 9.70 8.10
N ILE A 136 1.66 9.64 7.74
CA ILE A 136 1.13 9.96 6.42
C ILE A 136 0.21 11.16 6.59
N GLU A 137 0.66 12.31 6.11
CA GLU A 137 -0.07 13.57 6.17
C GLU A 137 -0.82 13.78 4.86
N HIS A 138 -2.15 13.92 4.92
CA HIS A 138 -2.92 14.30 3.74
C HIS A 138 -2.72 15.77 3.43
N MET A 139 -2.27 16.04 2.21
CA MET A 139 -2.06 17.40 1.72
C MET A 139 -3.41 17.97 1.25
N PRO A 140 -3.67 19.27 1.45
CA PRO A 140 -4.87 19.90 0.93
C PRO A 140 -5.00 19.68 -0.58
N GLN A 141 -6.17 19.22 -1.03
CA GLN A 141 -6.51 19.19 -2.43
C GLN A 141 -6.87 20.60 -2.92
N ASP A 142 -6.79 20.84 -4.22
CA ASP A 142 -7.15 22.14 -4.84
C ASP A 142 -8.65 22.49 -4.66
N HIS A 143 -9.45 21.59 -4.06
CA HIS A 143 -10.82 21.84 -3.64
C HIS A 143 -10.90 22.28 -2.16
N PRO A 144 -11.14 23.58 -1.88
CA PRO A 144 -11.03 24.18 -0.55
C PRO A 144 -12.16 23.83 0.43
N ALA A 145 -13.09 22.92 0.08
CA ALA A 145 -14.27 22.62 0.88
C ALA A 145 -14.13 21.37 1.76
N GLN A 146 -13.06 20.60 1.62
CA GLN A 146 -12.84 19.39 2.42
C GLN A 146 -11.71 19.63 3.42
N THR A 147 -11.99 19.43 4.71
CA THR A 147 -10.94 19.36 5.73
C THR A 147 -10.06 18.15 5.39
N PRO A 148 -8.72 18.31 5.25
CA PRO A 148 -7.87 17.18 4.96
C PRO A 148 -8.02 16.13 6.07
N PRO A 149 -8.06 14.83 5.74
CA PRO A 149 -8.16 13.79 6.74
C PRO A 149 -7.03 13.91 7.77
N PRO A 150 -7.26 13.48 9.03
CA PRO A 150 -6.20 13.44 10.02
C PRO A 150 -5.03 12.58 9.55
N SER A 151 -3.82 12.87 10.02
CA SER A 151 -2.65 12.08 9.68
C SER A 151 -2.82 10.63 10.11
N LEU A 152 -2.48 9.71 9.21
CA LEU A 152 -2.50 8.27 9.45
C LEU A 152 -1.12 7.84 9.95
N ARG A 153 -1.08 7.02 11.01
CA ARG A 153 0.16 6.40 11.50
C ARG A 153 0.11 4.90 11.29
N ARG A 154 1.16 4.35 10.70
CA ARG A 154 1.28 2.92 10.38
C ARG A 154 2.57 2.37 10.98
N GLU A 155 2.47 1.35 11.82
CA GLU A 155 3.66 0.67 12.38
C GLU A 155 4.42 -0.06 11.28
N VAL A 156 5.75 0.03 11.30
CA VAL A 156 6.64 -0.76 10.44
C VAL A 156 6.84 -2.12 11.11
N THR A 157 6.25 -3.18 10.54
CA THR A 157 6.14 -4.50 11.21
C THR A 157 7.41 -5.37 11.08
N GLY A 158 8.59 -4.74 11.01
CA GLY A 158 9.88 -5.42 10.81
C GLY A 158 10.10 -5.92 9.37
N ARG A 159 9.19 -5.59 8.45
CA ARG A 159 9.35 -5.79 7.00
C ARG A 159 9.67 -4.45 6.36
N PRO A 160 10.66 -4.38 5.45
CA PRO A 160 11.11 -3.11 4.88
C PRO A 160 10.19 -2.58 3.77
N LEU A 161 9.29 -3.41 3.24
CA LEU A 161 8.39 -3.01 2.15
C LEU A 161 7.01 -2.63 2.70
N MET A 162 6.56 -1.42 2.39
CA MET A 162 5.28 -0.85 2.83
C MET A 162 4.49 -0.36 1.61
N LEU A 163 3.17 -0.55 1.63
CA LEU A 163 2.26 -0.10 0.58
C LEU A 163 1.60 1.22 0.97
N VAL A 164 1.47 2.15 0.03
CA VAL A 164 0.60 3.33 0.14
C VAL A 164 -0.32 3.35 -1.08
N ALA A 165 -1.64 3.31 -0.85
CA ALA A 165 -2.64 3.41 -1.91
C ALA A 165 -3.35 4.77 -1.84
N LEU A 166 -3.38 5.47 -2.97
CA LEU A 166 -3.98 6.80 -3.13
C LEU A 166 -5.12 6.73 -4.13
N LEU A 167 -6.27 7.28 -3.76
CA LEU A 167 -7.41 7.45 -4.67
C LEU A 167 -7.17 8.62 -5.63
N PRO A 168 -7.92 8.73 -6.73
CA PRO A 168 -7.76 9.80 -7.71
C PRO A 168 -7.66 11.20 -7.07
N GLY A 169 -6.63 11.95 -7.47
CA GLY A 169 -6.36 13.30 -6.97
C GLY A 169 -5.89 13.39 -5.50
N GLU A 170 -5.74 12.29 -4.76
CA GLU A 170 -5.18 12.33 -3.41
C GLU A 170 -3.69 12.68 -3.45
N ARG A 171 -3.25 13.44 -2.44
CA ARG A 171 -1.87 13.85 -2.25
C ARG A 171 -1.49 13.65 -0.79
N VAL A 172 -0.36 13.00 -0.55
CA VAL A 172 0.13 12.75 0.80
C VAL A 172 1.61 13.06 0.91
N ARG A 173 2.03 13.40 2.13
CA ARG A 173 3.42 13.45 2.52
C ARG A 173 3.69 12.34 3.53
N VAL A 174 4.65 11.48 3.23
CA VAL A 174 5.02 10.35 4.07
C VAL A 174 6.31 10.68 4.82
N HIS A 175 6.29 10.48 6.13
CA HIS A 175 7.42 10.64 7.02
C HIS A 175 7.76 9.30 7.69
N ALA A 176 9.04 8.92 7.65
CA ALA A 176 9.54 7.85 8.51
C ALA A 176 9.81 8.42 9.91
N MET A 177 9.45 7.64 10.92
CA MET A 177 9.46 8.08 12.31
C MET A 177 10.14 7.02 13.17
N ARG A 178 11.03 7.46 14.06
CA ARG A 178 11.65 6.62 15.09
C ARG A 178 11.05 6.92 16.45
N ARG A 179 10.82 5.89 17.25
CA ARG A 179 10.35 5.95 18.62
C ARG A 179 11.54 6.05 19.56
N GLU A 180 11.60 7.15 20.31
CA GLU A 180 12.60 7.36 21.36
C GLU A 180 11.88 7.49 22.70
N GLY A 181 11.78 6.37 23.43
CA GLY A 181 10.99 6.30 24.66
C GLY A 181 9.51 6.55 24.38
N THR A 182 8.98 7.65 24.88
CA THR A 182 7.59 8.09 24.65
C THR A 182 7.45 9.10 23.50
N SER A 183 8.57 9.53 22.91
CA SER A 183 8.60 10.54 21.86
C SER A 183 8.70 9.89 20.48
N LEU A 184 8.21 10.61 19.47
CA LEU A 184 8.39 10.26 18.06
C LEU A 184 9.27 11.32 17.41
N ILE A 185 10.29 10.88 16.69
CA ILE A 185 11.24 11.73 15.98
C ILE A 185 11.08 11.48 14.49
N ARG A 186 10.90 12.54 13.71
CA ARG A 186 10.90 12.46 12.24
C ARG A 186 12.31 12.20 11.76
N LEU A 187 12.47 11.20 10.89
CA LEU A 187 13.68 11.03 10.10
C LEU A 187 13.60 11.99 8.90
N ASP A 188 14.74 12.55 8.50
CA ASP A 188 14.81 13.46 7.35
C ASP A 188 14.58 12.71 6.03
N GLY A 189 13.94 13.34 5.05
CA GLY A 189 13.67 12.72 3.74
C GLY A 189 12.22 12.25 3.59
N ALA A 190 11.27 13.17 3.78
CA ALA A 190 9.87 12.91 3.50
C ALA A 190 9.65 12.65 2.00
N LEU A 191 8.67 11.80 1.67
CA LEU A 191 8.25 11.54 0.30
C LEU A 191 6.90 12.21 0.03
N ASP A 192 6.84 13.01 -1.04
CA ASP A 192 5.59 13.59 -1.53
C ASP A 192 5.02 12.68 -2.61
N LEU A 193 3.90 12.03 -2.31
CA LEU A 193 3.22 11.08 -3.18
C LEU A 193 1.91 11.70 -3.66
N HIS A 194 1.54 11.43 -4.90
CA HIS A 194 0.30 11.92 -5.49
C HIS A 194 -0.29 10.88 -6.43
N SER A 195 -1.61 10.78 -6.41
CA SER A 195 -2.36 10.19 -7.51
C SER A 195 -2.69 11.31 -8.49
N PRO A 196 -2.47 11.13 -9.81
CA PRO A 196 -3.06 12.00 -10.81
C PRO A 196 -4.57 12.16 -10.57
N GLY A 197 -5.09 13.35 -10.84
CA GLY A 197 -6.53 13.58 -10.95
C GLY A 197 -7.02 13.23 -12.36
N GLU A 198 -8.31 12.94 -12.48
CA GLU A 198 -9.01 12.83 -13.78
C GLU A 198 -9.21 14.19 -14.44
#